data_AF-A0A2P2KQB1-F1
#
_entry.id   AF-A0A2P2KQB1-F1
#
_cell.length_a   1.000
_cell.length_b   1.000
_cell.length_c   1.000
_cell.angle_alpha   90.00
_cell.angle_beta   90.00
_cell.angle_gamma   90.00
#
_symmetry.space_group_name_H-M   'P 1'
#
loop_
_entity.id
_entity.type
_entity.pdbx_description
1 polymer ?
#
loop_
_entity_poly.entity_id
_entity_poly.type
_entity_poly.pdbx_seq_one_letter_code
_entity_poly.pdbx_strand_id
1 'polypeptide(L)'
;MVTISCACGETHFDVPCGTEMDKKPPRCLKTCGIRPLCRHESTCKPHRCHYGACPPCRLICEEEYPCGHKCKLRCHGPRPPPNPEFTLKPKKKKSNHQSESTPGSPCPPCPELVWRSCVGQHIGAERMMVCSDKSQFSCDNLCGNPLPCGNHYCTKTCHSLMSQPSTLSVQDKIGDSCEDCHLSCEKERKPSCPHPCPLPCHTAECPPCKVLVKRSCHCGSMVHVFECINYNCLSEKERMAVRSCGGPCHRKLPNCTHLCPATCHPDQCPSPDKCGKKITVRCQCQTLKKEWLCHDVQAAYRKAGCDPKDLSKNNFGLGLLPCDSNCKKKVQVVEQELHIHKSKDFEGKDPINEKLATKRRRRRERVQETKQNSKFQVRKYVILQ
;
A
#
# COMPACT_ATOMS: atom_id res chain seq x y z
N MET A 1 -103.40 -5.78 21.89
CA MET A 1 -102.16 -6.57 22.00
C MET A 1 -101.25 -6.18 20.84
N VAL A 2 -99.95 -6.05 21.08
CA VAL A 2 -98.90 -5.77 20.08
C VAL A 2 -97.95 -6.95 20.07
N THR A 3 -97.64 -7.49 18.89
CA THR A 3 -96.73 -8.64 18.74
C THR A 3 -95.28 -8.16 18.64
N ILE A 4 -94.42 -8.64 19.52
CA ILE A 4 -92.96 -8.45 19.46
C ILE A 4 -92.33 -9.73 18.93
N SER A 5 -91.73 -9.66 17.75
CA SER A 5 -91.06 -10.79 17.09
C SER A 5 -89.53 -10.68 17.16
N CYS A 6 -88.84 -11.78 16.84
CA CYS A 6 -87.40 -11.79 16.56
C CYS A 6 -87.10 -11.34 15.12
N ALA A 7 -85.82 -11.19 14.76
CA ALA A 7 -85.44 -10.65 13.45
C ALA A 7 -85.89 -11.51 12.26
N CYS A 8 -86.02 -12.83 12.42
CA CYS A 8 -86.56 -13.73 11.39
C CYS A 8 -88.08 -13.91 11.44
N GLY A 9 -88.77 -13.35 12.46
CA GLY A 9 -90.23 -13.42 12.60
C GLY A 9 -90.79 -14.71 13.21
N GLU A 10 -89.97 -15.76 13.36
CA GLU A 10 -90.46 -17.10 13.72
C GLU A 10 -90.75 -17.28 15.21
N THR A 11 -90.05 -16.55 16.09
CA THR A 11 -90.37 -16.51 17.53
C THR A 11 -90.95 -15.15 17.87
N HIS A 12 -92.15 -15.12 18.45
CA HIS A 12 -92.85 -13.90 18.83
C HIS A 12 -93.65 -14.10 20.12
N PHE A 13 -93.99 -13.00 20.78
CA PHE A 13 -94.93 -12.97 21.90
C PHE A 13 -95.77 -11.69 21.85
N ASP A 14 -96.94 -11.73 22.47
CA ASP A 14 -97.87 -10.61 22.50
C ASP A 14 -97.79 -9.86 23.83
N VAL A 15 -97.85 -8.54 23.75
CA VAL A 15 -97.89 -7.65 24.92
C VAL A 15 -99.10 -6.74 24.89
N PRO A 16 -99.66 -6.34 26.05
CA PRO A 16 -100.70 -5.31 26.11
C PRO A 16 -100.22 -3.99 25.49
N CYS A 17 -101.12 -3.31 24.79
CA CYS A 17 -100.85 -2.01 24.18
C CYS A 17 -100.48 -0.97 25.24
N GLY A 18 -99.35 -0.30 25.05
CA GLY A 18 -98.75 0.67 25.98
C GLY A 18 -97.55 0.13 26.79
N THR A 19 -97.23 -1.16 26.71
CA THR A 19 -96.10 -1.78 27.43
C THR A 19 -94.99 -2.31 26.52
N GLU A 20 -95.15 -2.19 25.21
CA GLU A 20 -94.25 -2.73 24.20
C GLU A 20 -92.85 -2.11 24.21
N MET A 21 -92.75 -0.82 24.55
CA MET A 21 -91.48 -0.07 24.46
C MET A 21 -90.43 -0.56 25.47
N ASP A 22 -90.85 -1.15 26.59
CA ASP A 22 -89.97 -1.64 27.65
C ASP A 22 -89.60 -3.12 27.49
N LYS A 23 -90.15 -3.80 26.47
CA LYS A 23 -89.99 -5.25 26.28
C LYS A 23 -88.94 -5.52 25.21
N LYS A 24 -87.94 -6.32 25.58
CA LYS A 24 -86.88 -6.77 24.67
C LYS A 24 -87.41 -7.83 23.70
N PRO A 25 -86.88 -7.90 22.48
CA PRO A 25 -87.24 -8.96 21.53
C PRO A 25 -86.97 -10.37 22.09
N PRO A 26 -87.78 -11.36 21.71
CA PRO A 26 -87.55 -12.74 22.14
C PRO A 26 -86.23 -13.28 21.55
N ARG A 27 -85.54 -14.10 22.34
CA ARG A 27 -84.34 -14.81 21.88
C ARG A 27 -84.76 -16.00 21.03
N CYS A 28 -84.45 -15.94 19.74
CA CYS A 28 -84.74 -17.03 18.82
C CYS A 28 -83.65 -18.11 18.87
N LEU A 29 -84.05 -19.39 18.80
CA LEU A 29 -83.12 -20.53 18.75
C LEU A 29 -82.61 -20.84 17.34
N LYS A 30 -83.24 -20.27 16.31
CA LYS A 30 -82.86 -20.50 14.92
C LYS A 30 -81.56 -19.78 14.57
N THR A 31 -80.84 -20.36 13.62
CA THR A 31 -79.59 -19.79 13.10
C THR A 31 -79.87 -18.54 12.27
N CYS A 32 -78.94 -17.59 12.30
CA CYS A 32 -79.03 -16.42 11.46
C CYS A 32 -78.90 -16.83 9.98
N GLY A 33 -79.83 -16.37 9.13
CA GLY A 33 -79.82 -16.67 7.70
C GLY A 33 -78.83 -15.84 6.87
N ILE A 34 -78.11 -14.90 7.49
CA ILE A 34 -77.09 -14.09 6.81
C ILE A 34 -75.83 -14.93 6.61
N ARG A 35 -75.47 -15.18 5.34
CA ARG A 35 -74.22 -15.88 4.99
C ARG A 35 -73.00 -14.95 5.15
N PRO A 36 -71.86 -15.43 5.68
CA PRO A 36 -70.61 -14.68 5.66
C PRO A 36 -70.18 -14.37 4.21
N LEU A 37 -69.65 -13.18 3.96
CA LEU A 37 -69.10 -12.79 2.65
C LEU A 37 -67.58 -13.01 2.55
N CYS A 38 -66.92 -13.31 3.66
CA CYS A 38 -65.51 -13.65 3.67
C CYS A 38 -65.26 -15.07 3.11
N ARG A 39 -64.01 -15.35 2.71
CA ARG A 39 -63.55 -16.67 2.22
C ARG A 39 -63.85 -17.85 3.16
N HIS A 40 -64.15 -17.58 4.43
CA HIS A 40 -64.49 -18.59 5.42
C HIS A 40 -65.97 -18.99 5.46
N GLU A 41 -66.75 -18.74 4.40
CA GLU A 41 -68.19 -19.01 4.39
C GLU A 41 -68.56 -20.43 4.87
N SER A 42 -67.78 -21.44 4.49
CA SER A 42 -68.03 -22.86 4.80
C SER A 42 -67.56 -23.28 6.20
N THR A 43 -66.66 -22.52 6.81
CA THR A 43 -66.00 -22.90 8.08
C THR A 43 -66.45 -22.03 9.26
N CYS A 44 -67.12 -20.90 8.98
CA CYS A 44 -67.69 -20.04 10.00
C CYS A 44 -68.75 -20.78 10.84
N LYS A 45 -68.55 -20.79 12.17
CA LYS A 45 -69.54 -21.36 13.10
C LYS A 45 -70.85 -20.58 13.01
N PRO A 46 -72.00 -21.26 12.86
CA PRO A 46 -73.29 -20.59 12.81
C PRO A 46 -73.62 -19.91 14.13
N HIS A 47 -74.26 -18.74 14.08
CA HIS A 47 -74.76 -18.03 15.25
C HIS A 47 -76.28 -17.93 15.23
N ARG A 48 -76.87 -17.64 16.38
CA ARG A 48 -78.34 -17.50 16.52
C ARG A 48 -78.83 -16.20 15.91
N CYS A 49 -80.11 -16.17 15.57
CA CYS A 49 -80.81 -14.98 15.09
C CYS A 49 -80.65 -13.80 16.08
N HIS A 50 -80.34 -12.63 15.52
CA HIS A 50 -80.03 -11.39 16.24
C HIS A 50 -80.47 -10.17 15.42
N TYR A 51 -80.62 -9.03 16.09
CA TYR A 51 -80.74 -7.72 15.44
C TYR A 51 -79.35 -7.08 15.26
N GLY A 52 -79.23 -6.13 14.32
CA GLY A 52 -77.97 -5.42 14.07
C GLY A 52 -76.88 -6.26 13.37
N ALA A 53 -75.63 -5.85 13.52
CA ALA A 53 -74.49 -6.45 12.80
C ALA A 53 -74.21 -7.91 13.22
N CYS A 54 -73.91 -8.76 12.25
CA CYS A 54 -73.44 -10.13 12.51
C CYS A 54 -72.11 -10.12 13.29
N PRO A 55 -71.88 -11.10 14.18
CA PRO A 55 -70.58 -11.27 14.84
C PRO A 55 -69.45 -11.39 13.80
N PRO A 56 -68.29 -10.73 14.02
CA PRO A 56 -67.19 -10.79 13.07
C PRO A 56 -66.57 -12.19 13.03
N CYS A 57 -66.06 -12.56 11.85
CA CYS A 57 -65.34 -13.82 11.67
C CYS A 57 -64.07 -13.85 12.55
N ARG A 58 -63.91 -14.91 13.34
CA ARG A 58 -62.77 -15.09 14.27
C ARG A 58 -61.67 -16.00 13.71
N LEU A 59 -61.85 -16.52 12.50
CA LEU A 59 -60.88 -17.37 11.83
C LEU A 59 -59.67 -16.55 11.36
N ILE A 60 -58.53 -17.21 11.22
CA ILE A 60 -57.29 -16.62 10.70
C ILE A 60 -57.44 -16.49 9.18
N CYS A 61 -56.90 -15.41 8.58
CA CYS A 61 -57.05 -15.14 7.15
C CYS A 61 -56.43 -16.24 6.26
N GLU A 62 -55.21 -16.66 6.57
CA GLU A 62 -54.46 -17.70 5.83
C GLU A 62 -54.35 -17.45 4.32
N GLU A 63 -54.47 -16.19 3.89
CA GLU A 63 -54.17 -15.79 2.52
C GLU A 63 -52.65 -15.79 2.30
N GLU A 64 -52.21 -16.28 1.14
CA GLU A 64 -50.79 -16.38 0.80
C GLU A 64 -50.29 -15.06 0.23
N TYR A 65 -49.25 -14.50 0.85
CA TYR A 65 -48.51 -13.36 0.33
C TYR A 65 -47.74 -13.76 -0.93
N PRO A 66 -47.36 -12.80 -1.81
CA PRO A 66 -46.51 -13.08 -2.97
C PRO A 66 -45.15 -13.72 -2.61
N CYS A 67 -44.69 -13.59 -1.37
CA CYS A 67 -43.49 -14.24 -0.86
C CYS A 67 -43.70 -15.70 -0.39
N GLY A 68 -44.91 -16.25 -0.50
CA GLY A 68 -45.27 -17.60 -0.06
C GLY A 68 -45.65 -17.72 1.44
N HIS A 69 -45.46 -16.67 2.24
CA HIS A 69 -45.90 -16.65 3.64
C HIS A 69 -47.42 -16.54 3.76
N LYS A 70 -47.99 -17.00 4.87
CA LYS A 70 -49.44 -16.96 5.13
C LYS A 70 -49.83 -15.85 6.10
N CYS A 71 -50.94 -15.16 5.84
CA CYS A 71 -51.45 -14.12 6.73
C CYS A 71 -51.98 -14.71 8.05
N LYS A 72 -51.31 -14.37 9.16
CA LYS A 72 -51.66 -14.80 10.52
C LYS A 72 -52.68 -13.90 11.23
N LEU A 73 -53.18 -12.86 10.56
CA LEU A 73 -54.18 -11.95 11.13
C LEU A 73 -55.56 -12.58 11.15
N ARG A 74 -56.43 -12.08 12.04
CA ARG A 74 -57.87 -12.39 12.00
C ARG A 74 -58.46 -11.99 10.65
N CYS A 75 -59.53 -12.68 10.26
CA CYS A 75 -60.24 -12.40 9.03
C CYS A 75 -60.61 -10.92 8.91
N HIS A 76 -60.12 -10.30 7.85
CA HIS A 76 -60.36 -8.91 7.48
C HIS A 76 -61.10 -8.80 6.14
N GLY A 77 -61.74 -9.91 5.72
CA GLY A 77 -62.58 -9.96 4.53
C GLY A 77 -63.90 -9.20 4.68
N PRO A 78 -64.68 -9.09 3.59
CA PRO A 78 -65.92 -8.33 3.57
C PRO A 78 -66.94 -8.87 4.57
N ARG A 79 -67.73 -7.95 5.16
CA ARG A 79 -68.77 -8.27 6.15
C ARG A 79 -70.14 -8.07 5.53
N PRO A 80 -71.10 -9.00 5.78
CA PRO A 80 -72.45 -8.85 5.28
C PRO A 80 -73.16 -7.65 5.93
N PRO A 81 -74.20 -7.12 5.28
CA PRO A 81 -74.96 -6.01 5.83
C PRO A 81 -75.61 -6.40 7.17
N PRO A 82 -75.77 -5.45 8.11
CA PRO A 82 -76.40 -5.71 9.39
C PRO A 82 -77.87 -6.09 9.22
N ASN A 83 -78.38 -6.98 10.08
CA ASN A 83 -79.82 -7.16 10.22
C ASN A 83 -80.47 -5.83 10.61
N PRO A 84 -81.75 -5.62 10.25
CA PRO A 84 -82.49 -4.42 10.65
C PRO A 84 -82.35 -4.17 12.15
N GLU A 85 -82.34 -2.90 12.56
CA GLU A 85 -82.47 -2.59 13.98
C GLU A 85 -83.88 -2.91 14.47
N PHE A 86 -83.98 -3.27 15.75
CA PHE A 86 -85.29 -3.52 16.35
C PHE A 86 -86.04 -2.19 16.49
N THR A 87 -87.13 -2.05 15.75
CA THR A 87 -88.00 -0.85 15.81
C THR A 87 -89.45 -1.26 15.92
N LEU A 88 -90.15 -0.75 16.93
CA LEU A 88 -91.60 -0.94 17.14
C LEU A 88 -92.46 -0.01 16.26
N LYS A 89 -91.85 0.96 15.56
CA LYS A 89 -92.56 1.90 14.68
C LYS A 89 -92.94 1.21 13.35
N PRO A 90 -94.18 1.37 12.86
CA PRO A 90 -94.56 0.86 11.54
C PRO A 90 -93.70 1.52 10.44
N LYS A 91 -93.12 0.69 9.55
CA LYS A 91 -92.27 1.14 8.43
C LYS A 91 -93.09 2.00 7.44
N LYS A 92 -93.25 3.30 7.70
CA LYS A 92 -93.68 4.27 6.67
C LYS A 92 -92.55 4.41 5.65
N LYS A 93 -92.80 3.95 4.41
CA LYS A 93 -91.87 3.89 3.26
C LYS A 93 -90.60 3.09 3.56
N LYS A 94 -90.44 1.94 2.88
CA LYS A 94 -89.11 1.34 2.69
C LYS A 94 -88.26 2.38 1.97
N SER A 95 -87.45 3.14 2.71
CA SER A 95 -86.32 3.85 2.13
C SER A 95 -85.49 2.78 1.44
N ASN A 96 -85.29 2.92 0.13
CA ASN A 96 -84.47 2.04 -0.69
C ASN A 96 -82.98 2.31 -0.41
N HIS A 97 -82.61 2.44 0.85
CA HIS A 97 -81.22 2.40 1.27
C HIS A 97 -80.94 0.93 1.57
N GLN A 98 -80.44 0.22 0.56
CA GLN A 98 -79.75 -1.05 0.83
C GLN A 98 -78.65 -0.72 1.83
N SER A 99 -78.70 -1.32 3.01
CA SER A 99 -77.57 -1.37 3.91
C SER A 99 -76.43 -2.04 3.13
N GLU A 100 -75.37 -1.30 2.85
CA GLU A 100 -74.26 -1.78 2.04
C GLU A 100 -73.37 -2.72 2.85
N SER A 101 -72.82 -3.74 2.19
CA SER A 101 -71.80 -4.61 2.77
C SER A 101 -70.56 -3.79 3.11
N THR A 102 -69.93 -4.04 4.26
CA THR A 102 -68.64 -3.39 4.57
C THR A 102 -67.54 -4.10 3.77
N PRO A 103 -66.80 -3.41 2.88
CA PRO A 103 -65.68 -4.00 2.16
C PRO A 103 -64.62 -4.54 3.12
N GLY A 104 -63.96 -5.63 2.73
CA GLY A 104 -62.77 -6.09 3.44
C GLY A 104 -61.58 -5.18 3.18
N SER A 105 -60.57 -5.22 4.04
CA SER A 105 -59.27 -4.62 3.76
C SER A 105 -58.35 -5.65 3.11
N PRO A 106 -57.39 -5.27 2.24
CA PRO A 106 -56.36 -6.20 1.79
C PRO A 106 -55.46 -6.64 2.95
N CYS A 107 -54.77 -7.78 2.79
CA CYS A 107 -53.72 -8.17 3.74
C CYS A 107 -52.61 -7.09 3.79
N PRO A 108 -52.10 -6.72 4.98
CA PRO A 108 -50.96 -5.82 5.10
C PRO A 108 -49.67 -6.49 4.58
N PRO A 109 -48.58 -5.75 4.37
CA PRO A 109 -47.32 -6.34 3.95
C PRO A 109 -46.84 -7.45 4.90
N CYS A 110 -46.17 -8.46 4.34
CA CYS A 110 -45.73 -9.63 5.10
C CYS A 110 -44.85 -9.23 6.31
N PRO A 111 -45.25 -9.58 7.55
CA PRO A 111 -44.52 -9.24 8.78
C PRO A 111 -43.50 -10.31 9.20
N GLU A 112 -43.38 -11.41 8.47
CA GLU A 112 -42.46 -12.50 8.82
C GLU A 112 -41.01 -12.03 8.82
N LEU A 113 -40.20 -12.56 9.74
CA LEU A 113 -38.77 -12.28 9.81
C LEU A 113 -37.99 -13.30 8.99
N VAL A 114 -37.14 -12.81 8.09
CA VAL A 114 -36.26 -13.63 7.26
C VAL A 114 -34.81 -13.23 7.49
N TRP A 115 -33.91 -14.21 7.46
CA TRP A 115 -32.47 -13.95 7.50
C TRP A 115 -31.99 -13.38 6.17
N ARG A 116 -31.22 -12.29 6.22
CA ARG A 116 -30.55 -11.70 5.06
C ARG A 116 -29.07 -11.46 5.35
N SER A 117 -28.22 -11.72 4.36
CA SER A 117 -26.76 -11.52 4.41
C SER A 117 -26.33 -10.09 4.03
N CYS A 118 -25.12 -9.65 4.44
CA CYS A 118 -24.58 -8.34 4.02
C CYS A 118 -24.53 -8.30 2.50
N VAL A 119 -24.82 -7.12 1.92
CA VAL A 119 -24.57 -6.83 0.51
C VAL A 119 -23.12 -7.08 0.08
N GLY A 120 -22.17 -6.90 1.01
CA GLY A 120 -20.74 -7.18 0.80
C GLY A 120 -20.35 -8.65 0.98
N GLN A 121 -21.32 -9.53 1.26
CA GLN A 121 -21.12 -10.98 1.50
C GLN A 121 -20.07 -11.28 2.59
N HIS A 122 -19.97 -10.41 3.60
CA HIS A 122 -19.04 -10.61 4.71
C HIS A 122 -19.46 -11.82 5.54
N ILE A 123 -18.47 -12.67 5.88
CA ILE A 123 -18.68 -13.92 6.61
C ILE A 123 -19.32 -13.62 7.98
N GLY A 124 -20.44 -14.27 8.28
CA GLY A 124 -21.16 -14.12 9.55
C GLY A 124 -21.97 -12.82 9.69
N ALA A 125 -22.01 -11.97 8.67
CA ALA A 125 -22.84 -10.77 8.66
C ALA A 125 -24.24 -11.09 8.13
N GLU A 126 -25.11 -11.60 9.02
CA GLU A 126 -26.53 -11.86 8.74
C GLU A 126 -27.42 -11.15 9.75
N ARG A 127 -28.60 -10.69 9.31
CA ARG A 127 -29.58 -10.01 10.18
C ARG A 127 -31.00 -10.48 9.85
N MET A 128 -31.82 -10.63 10.89
CA MET A 128 -33.27 -10.81 10.74
C MET A 128 -33.91 -9.51 10.27
N MET A 129 -34.59 -9.55 9.13
CA MET A 129 -35.31 -8.40 8.57
C MET A 129 -36.74 -8.81 8.21
N VAL A 130 -37.64 -7.83 8.21
CA VAL A 130 -39.03 -8.07 7.81
C VAL A 130 -39.07 -8.44 6.33
N CYS A 131 -39.80 -9.49 5.99
CA CYS A 131 -39.88 -10.02 4.62
C CYS A 131 -40.35 -8.96 3.61
N SER A 132 -41.32 -8.14 4.01
CA SER A 132 -41.82 -7.03 3.19
C SER A 132 -40.83 -5.88 3.02
N ASP A 133 -39.83 -5.75 3.88
CA ASP A 133 -38.78 -4.76 3.72
C ASP A 133 -37.83 -5.20 2.60
N LYS A 134 -37.73 -4.38 1.54
CA LYS A 134 -36.83 -4.62 0.40
C LYS A 134 -35.46 -3.97 0.60
N SER A 135 -35.22 -3.33 1.74
CA SER A 135 -33.93 -2.76 2.08
C SER A 135 -32.86 -3.85 2.06
N GLN A 136 -31.68 -3.43 1.59
CA GLN A 136 -30.49 -4.26 1.60
C GLN A 136 -29.79 -4.09 2.94
N PHE A 137 -29.27 -5.18 3.49
CA PHE A 137 -28.52 -5.14 4.75
C PHE A 137 -27.05 -4.80 4.49
N SER A 138 -26.57 -3.68 5.03
CA SER A 138 -25.14 -3.39 5.19
C SER A 138 -24.75 -3.58 6.66
N CYS A 139 -23.59 -4.17 6.93
CA CYS A 139 -23.07 -4.37 8.28
C CYS A 139 -22.17 -3.24 8.76
N ASP A 140 -21.93 -2.25 7.90
CA ASP A 140 -21.14 -1.03 8.11
C ASP A 140 -19.68 -1.24 8.58
N ASN A 141 -19.25 -2.49 8.74
CA ASN A 141 -17.87 -2.87 8.99
C ASN A 141 -16.99 -2.63 7.76
N LEU A 142 -15.68 -2.61 7.95
CA LEU A 142 -14.72 -2.65 6.85
C LEU A 142 -14.93 -3.91 6.00
N CYS A 143 -14.75 -3.78 4.69
CA CYS A 143 -15.01 -4.80 3.69
C CYS A 143 -14.15 -6.04 3.93
N GLY A 144 -12.84 -5.85 4.07
CA GLY A 144 -11.90 -6.92 4.37
C GLY A 144 -11.78 -7.99 3.26
N ASN A 145 -12.47 -7.84 2.13
CA ASN A 145 -12.38 -8.77 1.01
C ASN A 145 -10.99 -8.68 0.35
N PRO A 146 -10.40 -9.83 -0.07
CA PRO A 146 -9.08 -9.85 -0.68
C PRO A 146 -9.09 -9.09 -2.01
N LEU A 147 -8.11 -8.20 -2.18
CA LEU A 147 -7.94 -7.44 -3.42
C LEU A 147 -7.35 -8.33 -4.53
N PRO A 148 -7.51 -7.95 -5.82
CA PRO A 148 -6.95 -8.69 -6.95
C PRO A 148 -5.42 -8.90 -6.89
N CYS A 149 -4.71 -8.07 -6.11
CA CYS A 149 -3.27 -8.20 -5.88
C CYS A 149 -2.89 -9.41 -4.99
N GLY A 150 -3.84 -10.06 -4.33
CA GLY A 150 -3.66 -11.28 -3.53
C GLY A 150 -3.03 -11.09 -2.14
N ASN A 151 -2.46 -9.93 -1.83
CA ASN A 151 -1.72 -9.68 -0.58
C ASN A 151 -2.36 -8.61 0.32
N HIS A 152 -3.37 -7.90 -0.17
CA HIS A 152 -4.02 -6.81 0.56
C HIS A 152 -5.53 -7.01 0.59
N TYR A 153 -6.17 -6.36 1.55
CA TYR A 153 -7.60 -6.45 1.80
C TYR A 153 -8.25 -5.08 1.59
N CYS A 154 -9.49 -5.07 1.13
CA CYS A 154 -10.28 -3.86 0.94
C CYS A 154 -10.54 -3.17 2.29
N THR A 155 -10.19 -1.88 2.37
CA THR A 155 -10.37 -1.04 3.57
C THR A 155 -11.59 -0.11 3.47
N LYS A 156 -12.34 -0.16 2.36
CA LYS A 156 -13.66 0.50 2.26
C LYS A 156 -14.66 -0.11 3.26
N THR A 157 -15.69 0.63 3.64
CA THR A 157 -16.85 0.13 4.42
C THR A 157 -17.70 -0.88 3.61
N CYS A 158 -18.57 -1.72 4.23
CA CYS A 158 -19.41 -2.73 3.52
C CYS A 158 -20.07 -2.06 2.32
N HIS A 159 -19.73 -2.55 1.13
CA HIS A 159 -20.23 -2.09 -0.15
C HIS A 159 -20.70 -3.32 -0.93
N SER A 160 -21.57 -3.11 -1.90
CA SER A 160 -22.12 -4.21 -2.69
C SER A 160 -21.03 -4.84 -3.57
N LEU A 161 -20.88 -6.16 -3.54
CA LEU A 161 -20.00 -6.87 -4.45
C LEU A 161 -20.65 -6.98 -5.83
N MET A 162 -20.08 -6.28 -6.82
CA MET A 162 -20.40 -6.47 -8.23
C MET A 162 -19.63 -7.69 -8.76
N SER A 163 -20.08 -8.89 -8.42
CA SER A 163 -19.47 -10.13 -8.92
C SER A 163 -20.45 -10.91 -9.79
N GLN A 164 -20.87 -10.31 -10.91
CA GLN A 164 -21.28 -11.02 -12.15
C GLN A 164 -21.14 -10.06 -13.36
N PRO A 165 -20.54 -10.49 -14.48
CA PRO A 165 -20.72 -9.85 -15.77
C PRO A 165 -22.09 -10.26 -16.33
N SER A 166 -23.17 -9.77 -15.70
CA SER A 166 -24.48 -9.86 -16.31
C SER A 166 -24.62 -8.69 -17.27
N THR A 167 -24.54 -9.02 -18.55
CA THR A 167 -25.13 -8.23 -19.63
C THR A 167 -26.51 -7.76 -19.20
N LEU A 168 -26.68 -6.46 -18.95
CA LEU A 168 -27.79 -5.61 -19.41
C LEU A 168 -27.88 -4.32 -18.59
N SER A 169 -27.92 -3.23 -19.36
CA SER A 169 -28.49 -1.91 -19.08
C SER A 169 -27.70 -0.91 -18.22
N VAL A 170 -27.35 0.15 -18.95
CA VAL A 170 -26.93 1.49 -18.55
C VAL A 170 -27.98 2.14 -17.64
N GLN A 171 -27.47 2.89 -16.65
CA GLN A 171 -28.12 3.82 -15.70
C GLN A 171 -28.56 3.25 -14.34
N ASP A 172 -27.96 3.87 -13.31
CA ASP A 172 -28.34 3.92 -11.89
C ASP A 172 -28.11 2.68 -11.02
N LYS A 173 -26.82 2.39 -10.79
CA LYS A 173 -26.10 2.60 -9.52
C LYS A 173 -24.76 1.91 -9.68
N ILE A 174 -23.68 2.69 -9.65
CA ILE A 174 -22.32 2.15 -9.62
C ILE A 174 -22.22 1.33 -8.34
N GLY A 175 -22.34 0.01 -8.45
CA GLY A 175 -21.92 -0.89 -7.38
C GLY A 175 -20.44 -0.61 -7.15
N ASP A 176 -20.12 -0.02 -6.01
CA ASP A 176 -18.75 0.35 -5.69
C ASP A 176 -17.95 -0.94 -5.58
N SER A 177 -16.98 -1.15 -6.47
CA SER A 177 -16.11 -2.32 -6.39
C SER A 177 -15.15 -2.17 -5.21
N CYS A 178 -14.52 -3.28 -4.81
CA CYS A 178 -13.37 -3.20 -3.92
C CYS A 178 -12.35 -2.20 -4.48
N GLU A 179 -11.62 -1.53 -3.60
CA GLU A 179 -10.59 -0.58 -4.02
C GLU A 179 -9.45 -1.26 -4.78
N ASP A 180 -8.80 -0.50 -5.66
CA ASP A 180 -7.60 -0.97 -6.33
C ASP A 180 -6.39 -0.87 -5.39
N CYS A 181 -5.50 -1.86 -5.46
CA CYS A 181 -4.29 -1.83 -4.67
C CYS A 181 -3.24 -0.91 -5.32
N HIS A 182 -2.95 0.23 -4.68
CA HIS A 182 -1.90 1.16 -5.09
C HIS A 182 -0.65 1.10 -4.20
N LEU A 183 -0.58 0.12 -3.29
CA LEU A 183 0.58 -0.07 -2.41
C LEU A 183 1.78 -0.57 -3.21
N SER A 184 2.98 -0.20 -2.78
CA SER A 184 4.23 -0.69 -3.38
C SER A 184 4.41 -2.19 -3.12
N CYS A 185 5.08 -2.89 -4.04
CA CYS A 185 5.43 -4.28 -3.81
C CYS A 185 6.54 -4.42 -2.74
N GLU A 186 6.21 -5.08 -1.63
CA GLU A 186 7.12 -5.38 -0.50
C GLU A 186 7.81 -6.75 -0.61
N LYS A 187 7.55 -7.51 -1.68
CA LYS A 187 8.18 -8.83 -1.88
C LYS A 187 9.69 -8.72 -2.01
N GLU A 188 10.39 -9.63 -1.34
CA GLU A 188 11.82 -9.82 -1.53
C GLU A 188 12.10 -10.24 -2.98
N ARG A 189 12.99 -9.50 -3.64
CA ARG A 189 13.35 -9.77 -5.04
C ARG A 189 14.27 -11.00 -5.11
N LYS A 190 14.16 -11.77 -6.19
CA LYS A 190 15.08 -12.86 -6.51
C LYS A 190 15.90 -12.47 -7.75
N PRO A 191 17.25 -12.41 -7.69
CA PRO A 191 18.12 -12.57 -6.50
C PRO A 191 17.95 -11.44 -5.48
N SER A 192 18.23 -11.76 -4.21
CA SER A 192 18.10 -10.80 -3.10
C SER A 192 18.96 -9.56 -3.35
N CYS A 193 18.32 -8.40 -3.37
CA CYS A 193 18.99 -7.11 -3.46
C CYS A 193 18.22 -6.06 -2.66
N PRO A 194 18.90 -5.02 -2.15
CA PRO A 194 18.29 -3.99 -1.30
C PRO A 194 17.43 -2.98 -2.09
N HIS A 195 17.19 -3.22 -3.39
CA HIS A 195 16.49 -2.27 -4.24
C HIS A 195 14.99 -2.59 -4.27
N PRO A 196 14.11 -1.62 -3.98
CA PRO A 196 12.66 -1.84 -4.01
C PRO A 196 12.19 -2.20 -5.41
N CYS A 197 11.06 -2.92 -5.49
CA CYS A 197 10.39 -3.18 -6.76
C CYS A 197 9.75 -1.86 -7.27
N PRO A 198 9.92 -1.50 -8.56
CA PRO A 198 9.30 -0.29 -9.10
C PRO A 198 7.81 -0.45 -9.40
N LEU A 199 7.26 -1.66 -9.28
CA LEU A 199 5.86 -1.95 -9.56
C LEU A 199 4.99 -1.81 -8.29
N PRO A 200 3.71 -1.43 -8.45
CA PRO A 200 2.72 -1.60 -7.39
C PRO A 200 2.56 -3.09 -7.03
N CYS A 201 1.82 -3.39 -5.96
CA CYS A 201 1.59 -4.75 -5.51
C CYS A 201 1.05 -5.61 -6.66
N HIS A 202 1.77 -6.68 -6.95
CA HIS A 202 1.49 -7.58 -8.05
C HIS A 202 1.57 -9.02 -7.55
N THR A 203 0.88 -9.94 -8.22
CA THR A 203 0.89 -11.37 -7.87
C THR A 203 2.10 -12.10 -8.45
N ALA A 204 2.49 -11.79 -9.70
CA ALA A 204 3.61 -12.41 -10.41
C ALA A 204 4.97 -12.23 -9.69
N GLU A 205 6.00 -12.98 -10.11
CA GLU A 205 7.37 -12.78 -9.63
C GLU A 205 7.89 -11.37 -9.96
N CYS A 206 8.77 -10.81 -9.11
CA CYS A 206 9.27 -9.46 -9.32
C CYS A 206 10.13 -9.39 -10.60
N PRO A 207 10.03 -8.30 -11.39
CA PRO A 207 10.90 -8.13 -12.54
C PRO A 207 12.38 -8.03 -12.10
N PRO A 208 13.33 -8.44 -12.96
CA PRO A 208 14.74 -8.44 -12.65
C PRO A 208 15.27 -7.03 -12.33
N CYS A 209 16.22 -6.94 -11.41
CA CYS A 209 16.75 -5.65 -10.96
C CYS A 209 17.75 -5.05 -11.96
N LYS A 210 17.31 -4.00 -12.66
CA LYS A 210 18.12 -3.23 -13.64
C LYS A 210 18.89 -2.05 -13.04
N VAL A 211 18.90 -1.90 -11.70
CA VAL A 211 19.66 -0.83 -11.04
C VAL A 211 21.14 -1.06 -11.26
N LEU A 212 21.88 0.00 -11.61
CA LEU A 212 23.32 -0.07 -11.83
C LEU A 212 24.07 0.00 -10.50
N VAL A 213 24.82 -1.05 -10.17
CA VAL A 213 25.69 -1.12 -9.00
C VAL A 213 27.12 -0.79 -9.37
N LYS A 214 27.76 0.08 -8.57
CA LYS A 214 29.16 0.49 -8.73
C LYS A 214 30.03 -0.36 -7.82
N ARG A 215 31.09 -0.97 -8.37
CA ARG A 215 32.08 -1.74 -7.61
C ARG A 215 33.48 -1.30 -8.00
N SER A 216 34.30 -0.99 -7.01
CA SER A 216 35.69 -0.64 -7.25
C SER A 216 36.46 -1.83 -7.81
N CYS A 217 37.33 -1.55 -8.77
CA CYS A 217 38.38 -2.46 -9.19
C CYS A 217 39.24 -2.82 -7.99
N HIS A 218 39.81 -4.02 -7.93
CA HIS A 218 40.64 -4.42 -6.78
C HIS A 218 41.79 -3.46 -6.55
N CYS A 219 42.47 -3.00 -7.61
CA CYS A 219 43.55 -2.03 -7.47
C CYS A 219 43.09 -0.57 -7.28
N GLY A 220 41.79 -0.29 -7.32
CA GLY A 220 41.20 1.04 -7.11
C GLY A 220 41.37 2.02 -8.29
N SER A 221 41.93 1.57 -9.43
CA SER A 221 42.18 2.43 -10.59
C SER A 221 40.92 2.90 -11.30
N MET A 222 39.86 2.08 -11.28
CA MET A 222 38.58 2.35 -11.93
C MET A 222 37.43 1.77 -11.13
N VAL A 223 36.21 2.18 -11.49
CA VAL A 223 34.96 1.68 -10.92
C VAL A 223 34.19 0.97 -12.03
N HIS A 224 33.91 -0.30 -11.83
CA HIS A 224 33.07 -1.07 -12.73
C HIS A 224 31.59 -0.82 -12.41
N VAL A 225 30.77 -0.74 -13.45
CA VAL A 225 29.33 -0.55 -13.35
C VAL A 225 28.67 -1.82 -13.89
N PHE A 226 27.82 -2.44 -13.08
CA PHE A 226 27.11 -3.66 -13.44
C PHE A 226 25.61 -3.49 -13.21
N GLU A 227 24.77 -4.21 -13.93
CA GLU A 227 23.37 -4.37 -13.53
C GLU A 227 23.29 -5.24 -12.28
N CYS A 228 22.44 -4.86 -11.34
CA CYS A 228 22.29 -5.51 -10.04
C CYS A 228 22.00 -7.00 -10.16
N ILE A 229 21.07 -7.40 -11.06
CA ILE A 229 20.77 -8.81 -11.28
C ILE A 229 22.00 -9.57 -11.80
N ASN A 230 22.66 -9.06 -12.84
CA ASN A 230 23.80 -9.71 -13.44
C ASN A 230 24.94 -9.84 -12.43
N TYR A 231 25.17 -8.86 -11.57
CA TYR A 231 26.23 -8.94 -10.55
C TYR A 231 25.88 -9.89 -9.38
N ASN A 232 24.63 -9.91 -8.92
CA ASN A 232 24.23 -10.72 -7.75
C ASN A 232 23.84 -12.16 -8.09
N CYS A 233 23.55 -12.48 -9.36
CA CYS A 233 23.38 -13.87 -9.81
C CYS A 233 24.72 -14.60 -10.02
N LEU A 234 25.83 -13.88 -10.17
CA LEU A 234 27.16 -14.48 -10.35
C LEU A 234 27.64 -15.14 -9.05
N SER A 235 28.38 -16.24 -9.20
CA SER A 235 29.08 -16.86 -8.09
C SER A 235 30.13 -15.91 -7.48
N GLU A 236 30.55 -16.17 -6.25
CA GLU A 236 31.55 -15.33 -5.57
C GLU A 236 32.87 -15.24 -6.37
N LYS A 237 33.29 -16.35 -7.00
CA LYS A 237 34.49 -16.40 -7.85
C LYS A 237 34.38 -15.48 -9.06
N GLU A 238 33.25 -15.52 -9.76
CA GLU A 238 33.00 -14.67 -10.92
C GLU A 238 32.88 -13.20 -10.52
N ARG A 239 32.19 -12.91 -9.42
CA ARG A 239 32.10 -11.55 -8.84
C ARG A 239 33.46 -10.96 -8.51
N MET A 240 34.41 -11.80 -8.10
CA MET A 240 35.80 -11.41 -7.87
C MET A 240 36.55 -11.21 -9.19
N ALA A 241 36.35 -12.06 -10.20
CA ALA A 241 36.99 -11.93 -11.50
C ALA A 241 36.56 -10.67 -12.26
N VAL A 242 35.27 -10.37 -12.33
CA VAL A 242 34.74 -9.21 -13.08
C VAL A 242 35.15 -7.86 -12.49
N ARG A 243 35.60 -7.83 -11.23
CA ARG A 243 36.15 -6.65 -10.55
C ARG A 243 37.63 -6.41 -10.85
N SER A 244 38.27 -7.24 -11.67
CA SER A 244 39.65 -7.01 -12.11
C SER A 244 39.66 -6.16 -13.39
N CYS A 245 40.52 -5.15 -13.46
CA CYS A 245 40.73 -4.38 -14.68
C CYS A 245 41.56 -5.12 -15.73
N GLY A 246 42.06 -6.33 -15.45
CA GLY A 246 42.92 -7.13 -16.34
C GLY A 246 44.35 -6.59 -16.52
N GLY A 247 44.58 -5.30 -16.30
CA GLY A 247 45.90 -4.67 -16.37
C GLY A 247 46.79 -4.88 -15.13
N PRO A 248 48.01 -4.29 -15.13
CA PRO A 248 48.91 -4.32 -13.97
C PRO A 248 48.29 -3.59 -12.77
N CYS A 249 48.62 -4.04 -11.57
CA CYS A 249 48.07 -3.52 -10.34
C CYS A 249 48.56 -2.09 -10.08
N HIS A 250 47.62 -1.15 -9.95
CA HIS A 250 47.91 0.27 -9.72
C HIS A 250 48.24 0.58 -8.25
N ARG A 251 48.27 -0.43 -7.37
CA ARG A 251 48.66 -0.26 -5.97
C ARG A 251 50.19 -0.11 -5.88
N LYS A 252 50.64 0.81 -5.02
CA LYS A 252 52.05 0.96 -4.68
C LYS A 252 52.44 -0.11 -3.65
N LEU A 253 53.63 -0.67 -3.79
CA LEU A 253 54.15 -1.59 -2.79
C LEU A 253 54.41 -0.81 -1.48
N PRO A 254 54.22 -1.42 -0.30
CA PRO A 254 54.25 -0.70 0.98
C PRO A 254 55.62 -0.09 1.31
N ASN A 255 56.70 -0.66 0.79
CA ASN A 255 58.07 -0.31 1.14
C ASN A 255 58.80 0.46 0.01
N CYS A 256 58.11 0.83 -1.08
CA CYS A 256 58.69 1.64 -2.15
C CYS A 256 57.63 2.40 -2.95
N THR A 257 58.08 3.34 -3.79
CA THR A 257 57.19 4.17 -4.62
C THR A 257 56.69 3.47 -5.89
N HIS A 258 57.09 2.22 -6.09
CA HIS A 258 56.82 1.47 -7.31
C HIS A 258 55.45 0.77 -7.29
N LEU A 259 54.80 0.76 -8.45
CA LEU A 259 53.58 -0.02 -8.69
C LEU A 259 53.87 -1.52 -8.67
N CYS A 260 52.91 -2.29 -8.17
CA CYS A 260 52.95 -3.74 -8.16
C CYS A 260 52.97 -4.31 -9.60
N PRO A 261 53.89 -5.25 -9.91
CA PRO A 261 53.99 -5.82 -11.25
C PRO A 261 52.93 -6.89 -11.56
N ALA A 262 52.23 -7.41 -10.54
CA ALA A 262 51.19 -8.41 -10.72
C ALA A 262 49.96 -7.82 -11.45
N THR A 263 49.21 -8.67 -12.16
CA THR A 263 47.89 -8.29 -12.68
C THR A 263 46.95 -7.95 -11.53
N CYS A 264 45.93 -7.13 -11.78
CA CYS A 264 45.00 -6.68 -10.76
C CYS A 264 44.41 -7.87 -9.98
N HIS A 265 44.66 -7.88 -8.66
CA HIS A 265 44.38 -8.99 -7.76
C HIS A 265 43.59 -8.48 -6.53
N PRO A 266 42.71 -9.30 -5.93
CA PRO A 266 41.88 -8.89 -4.79
C PRO A 266 42.70 -8.60 -3.53
N ASP A 267 43.62 -9.51 -3.19
CA ASP A 267 44.35 -9.53 -1.92
C ASP A 267 45.47 -8.49 -1.86
N GLN A 268 46.24 -8.48 -0.77
CA GLN A 268 47.47 -7.70 -0.70
C GLN A 268 48.44 -8.10 -1.83
N CYS A 269 49.30 -7.17 -2.25
CA CYS A 269 50.24 -7.44 -3.34
C CYS A 269 51.11 -8.66 -2.98
N PRO A 270 51.21 -9.69 -3.85
CA PRO A 270 51.82 -10.99 -3.53
C PRO A 270 53.33 -10.95 -3.24
N SER A 271 53.97 -9.78 -3.34
CA SER A 271 55.40 -9.58 -3.11
C SER A 271 55.75 -8.14 -2.70
N PRO A 272 55.36 -7.69 -1.49
CA PRO A 272 55.61 -6.32 -1.03
C PRO A 272 57.10 -5.98 -0.88
N ASP A 273 57.93 -6.99 -0.59
CA ASP A 273 59.37 -6.86 -0.31
C ASP A 273 60.30 -7.22 -1.47
N LYS A 274 59.76 -7.74 -2.58
CA LYS A 274 60.56 -8.19 -3.74
C LYS A 274 60.35 -7.28 -4.94
N CYS A 275 60.61 -5.99 -4.75
CA CYS A 275 60.53 -5.04 -5.85
C CYS A 275 61.76 -5.17 -6.77
N GLY A 276 61.57 -5.71 -7.98
CA GLY A 276 62.63 -5.89 -8.98
C GLY A 276 62.96 -4.64 -9.83
N LYS A 277 62.42 -3.45 -9.50
CA LYS A 277 62.74 -2.23 -10.25
C LYS A 277 64.13 -1.73 -9.86
N LYS A 278 64.91 -1.32 -10.86
CA LYS A 278 66.22 -0.68 -10.68
C LYS A 278 66.03 0.76 -10.23
N ILE A 279 66.76 1.18 -9.20
CA ILE A 279 66.80 2.55 -8.71
C ILE A 279 68.24 3.02 -8.56
N THR A 280 68.43 4.33 -8.72
CA THR A 280 69.75 4.95 -8.56
C THR A 280 70.00 5.26 -7.09
N VAL A 281 70.97 4.58 -6.48
CA VAL A 281 71.51 4.94 -5.16
C VAL A 281 72.62 5.97 -5.30
N ARG A 282 72.74 6.90 -4.34
CA ARG A 282 73.74 7.97 -4.32
C ARG A 282 74.49 8.05 -3.00
N CYS A 283 75.70 8.62 -3.02
CA CYS A 283 76.37 9.03 -1.78
C CYS A 283 75.64 10.20 -1.12
N GLN A 284 75.96 10.47 0.16
CA GLN A 284 75.46 11.65 0.87
C GLN A 284 75.78 12.97 0.12
N CYS A 285 76.93 13.01 -0.54
CA CYS A 285 77.42 14.09 -1.40
C CYS A 285 76.75 14.20 -2.78
N GLN A 286 75.90 13.24 -3.17
CA GLN A 286 75.25 13.12 -4.48
C GLN A 286 76.17 13.01 -5.72
N THR A 287 77.50 12.97 -5.55
CA THR A 287 78.47 12.89 -6.65
C THR A 287 78.58 11.49 -7.26
N LEU A 288 78.48 10.45 -6.43
CA LEU A 288 78.47 9.06 -6.87
C LEU A 288 77.04 8.56 -7.05
N LYS A 289 76.80 7.84 -8.14
CA LYS A 289 75.54 7.20 -8.47
C LYS A 289 75.78 5.77 -8.95
N LYS A 290 74.99 4.82 -8.47
CA LYS A 290 75.01 3.42 -8.91
C LYS A 290 73.59 2.87 -9.00
N GLU A 291 73.33 1.91 -9.87
CA GLU A 291 72.02 1.27 -9.99
C GLU A 291 71.93 0.01 -9.14
N TRP A 292 70.99 -0.02 -8.19
CA TRP A 292 70.68 -1.18 -7.35
C TRP A 292 69.22 -1.60 -7.55
N LEU A 293 68.87 -2.85 -7.24
CA LEU A 293 67.47 -3.28 -7.23
C LEU A 293 66.78 -2.72 -5.99
N CYS A 294 65.50 -2.37 -6.12
CA CYS A 294 64.75 -1.75 -5.03
C CYS A 294 64.67 -2.65 -3.79
N HIS A 295 64.62 -3.98 -3.93
CA HIS A 295 64.68 -4.89 -2.79
C HIS A 295 66.04 -4.88 -2.08
N ASP A 296 67.15 -4.71 -2.81
CA ASP A 296 68.49 -4.60 -2.22
C ASP A 296 68.66 -3.30 -1.46
N VAL A 297 68.08 -2.22 -1.97
CA VAL A 297 68.03 -0.92 -1.28
C VAL A 297 67.19 -0.99 -0.01
N GLN A 298 66.02 -1.62 -0.06
CA GLN A 298 65.20 -1.87 1.12
C GLN A 298 65.97 -2.73 2.15
N ALA A 299 66.67 -3.78 1.71
CA ALA A 299 67.49 -4.60 2.59
C ALA A 299 68.65 -3.81 3.21
N ALA A 300 69.28 -2.89 2.46
CA ALA A 300 70.33 -2.01 2.97
C ALA A 300 69.81 -1.05 4.06
N TYR A 301 68.62 -0.47 3.88
CA TYR A 301 67.99 0.36 4.91
C TYR A 301 67.65 -0.43 6.18
N ARG A 302 67.07 -1.63 6.04
CA ARG A 302 66.81 -2.51 7.19
C ARG A 302 68.09 -2.88 7.95
N LYS A 303 69.20 -3.13 7.23
CA LYS A 303 70.52 -3.38 7.84
C LYS A 303 71.08 -2.15 8.56
N ALA A 304 70.75 -0.95 8.10
CA ALA A 304 71.13 0.32 8.74
C ALA A 304 70.19 0.75 9.88
N GLY A 305 69.20 -0.08 10.26
CA GLY A 305 68.25 0.22 11.33
C GLY A 305 67.16 1.23 10.94
N CYS A 306 66.98 1.52 9.66
CA CYS A 306 65.98 2.46 9.15
C CYS A 306 64.84 1.70 8.45
N ASP A 307 63.58 1.96 8.81
CA ASP A 307 62.44 1.40 8.09
C ASP A 307 62.28 2.13 6.74
N PRO A 308 62.29 1.41 5.60
CA PRO A 308 62.03 2.00 4.28
C PRO A 308 60.75 2.84 4.18
N LYS A 309 59.77 2.65 5.07
CA LYS A 309 58.51 3.41 5.13
C LYS A 309 58.67 4.84 5.66
N ASP A 310 59.70 5.10 6.47
CA ASP A 310 59.94 6.42 7.10
C ASP A 310 60.68 7.39 6.18
N LEU A 311 61.15 6.90 5.03
CA LEU A 311 61.90 7.69 4.06
C LEU A 311 60.97 8.46 3.14
N SER A 312 61.14 9.78 3.10
CA SER A 312 60.51 10.63 2.09
C SER A 312 60.88 10.18 0.68
N LYS A 313 59.95 10.38 -0.28
CA LYS A 313 60.10 9.99 -1.70
C LYS A 313 61.40 10.48 -2.34
N ASN A 314 61.93 11.61 -1.90
CA ASN A 314 63.16 12.22 -2.43
C ASN A 314 64.44 11.64 -1.79
N ASN A 315 64.31 10.97 -0.65
CA ASN A 315 65.44 10.47 0.14
C ASN A 315 65.68 8.97 -0.07
N PHE A 316 64.79 8.28 -0.80
CA PHE A 316 64.91 6.86 -1.08
C PHE A 316 66.09 6.58 -2.04
N GLY A 317 67.14 5.93 -1.54
CA GLY A 317 68.38 5.66 -2.26
C GLY A 317 69.51 6.68 -1.98
N LEU A 318 69.28 7.72 -1.18
CA LEU A 318 70.33 8.66 -0.77
C LEU A 318 71.11 8.12 0.43
N GLY A 319 72.43 8.36 0.45
CA GLY A 319 73.31 8.06 1.59
C GLY A 319 73.75 6.61 1.72
N LEU A 320 73.33 5.73 0.81
CA LEU A 320 73.68 4.29 0.85
C LEU A 320 75.04 3.96 0.23
N LEU A 321 75.61 4.86 -0.58
CA LEU A 321 76.97 4.70 -1.11
C LEU A 321 77.99 5.44 -0.23
N PRO A 322 79.14 4.80 0.10
CA PRO A 322 80.24 5.50 0.74
C PRO A 322 80.85 6.55 -0.21
N CYS A 323 81.35 7.64 0.35
CA CYS A 323 82.05 8.68 -0.42
C CYS A 323 83.47 8.21 -0.78
N ASP A 324 83.89 8.41 -2.03
CA ASP A 324 85.26 8.15 -2.47
C ASP A 324 86.15 9.41 -2.34
N SER A 325 87.41 9.31 -2.74
CA SER A 325 88.36 10.43 -2.71
C SER A 325 87.97 11.58 -3.64
N ASN A 326 87.16 11.34 -4.69
CA ASN A 326 86.65 12.37 -5.59
C ASN A 326 85.46 13.14 -4.98
N CYS A 327 84.65 12.50 -4.12
CA CYS A 327 83.61 13.18 -3.35
C CYS A 327 84.17 14.27 -2.45
N LYS A 328 85.27 13.98 -1.73
CA LYS A 328 85.92 14.92 -0.81
C LYS A 328 86.38 16.20 -1.51
N LYS A 329 86.93 16.05 -2.73
CA LYS A 329 87.38 17.18 -3.56
C LYS A 329 86.21 18.06 -4.02
N LYS A 330 85.08 17.48 -4.41
CA LYS A 330 83.89 18.24 -4.84
C LYS A 330 83.18 18.97 -3.70
N VAL A 331 83.11 18.39 -2.52
CA VAL A 331 82.54 19.07 -1.34
C VAL A 331 83.38 20.30 -0.98
N GLN A 332 84.72 20.18 -1.01
CA GLN A 332 85.62 21.33 -0.78
C GLN A 332 85.41 22.46 -1.79
N VAL A 333 85.20 22.17 -3.07
CA VAL A 333 84.94 23.20 -4.10
C VAL A 333 83.61 23.92 -3.86
N VAL A 334 82.54 23.18 -3.55
CA VAL A 334 81.22 23.76 -3.27
C VAL A 334 81.21 24.57 -1.97
N GLU A 335 81.93 24.11 -0.95
CA GLU A 335 82.07 24.81 0.34
C GLU A 335 82.91 26.10 0.18
N GLN A 336 83.94 26.07 -0.67
CA GLN A 336 84.70 27.26 -1.08
C GLN A 336 83.85 28.25 -1.88
N GLU A 337 83.04 27.80 -2.84
CA GLU A 337 82.12 28.65 -3.61
C GLU A 337 81.04 29.29 -2.73
N LEU A 338 80.50 28.57 -1.75
CA LEU A 338 79.54 29.09 -0.76
C LEU A 338 80.17 30.10 0.22
N HIS A 339 81.45 29.92 0.59
CA HIS A 339 82.19 30.90 1.38
C HIS A 339 82.46 32.18 0.57
N ILE A 340 82.74 32.06 -0.73
CA ILE A 340 82.91 33.20 -1.64
C ILE A 340 81.59 33.98 -1.80
N HIS A 341 80.44 33.30 -1.83
CA HIS A 341 79.14 33.97 -1.88
C HIS A 341 78.79 34.67 -0.56
N LYS A 342 79.04 34.03 0.60
CA LYS A 342 78.83 34.65 1.93
C LYS A 342 79.74 35.85 2.19
N SER A 343 80.95 35.89 1.62
CA SER A 343 81.83 37.06 1.73
C SER A 343 81.36 38.28 0.90
N LYS A 344 80.43 38.09 -0.06
CA LYS A 344 79.83 39.20 -0.82
C LYS A 344 78.59 39.80 -0.16
N ASP A 345 77.99 39.12 0.82
CA ASP A 345 76.79 39.57 1.53
C ASP A 345 77.10 40.42 2.79
N PHE A 346 78.35 40.87 2.98
CA PHE A 346 78.83 41.60 4.16
C PHE A 346 79.12 43.11 3.94
N GLU A 347 78.52 43.74 2.93
CA GLU A 347 78.28 45.19 2.94
C GLU A 347 76.75 45.44 2.98
N GLY A 348 76.22 45.68 4.20
CA GLY A 348 74.83 46.10 4.40
C GLY A 348 74.10 45.53 5.63
N LYS A 349 74.70 45.61 6.82
CA LYS A 349 73.99 45.65 8.13
C LYS A 349 73.39 47.06 8.29
N ASP A 350 72.19 47.38 8.77
CA ASP A 350 71.36 46.93 9.92
C ASP A 350 70.03 47.79 9.90
N PRO A 351 69.06 47.76 10.86
CA PRO A 351 68.36 46.62 11.49
C PRO A 351 66.82 46.82 11.77
N ILE A 352 66.09 45.69 11.83
CA ILE A 352 65.12 45.20 12.86
C ILE A 352 63.95 46.11 13.34
N ASN A 353 62.68 45.69 13.14
CA ASN A 353 61.90 44.91 14.14
C ASN A 353 60.50 44.46 13.63
N GLU A 354 60.11 43.29 14.14
CA GLU A 354 59.03 42.37 13.85
C GLU A 354 57.60 42.92 13.92
N LYS A 355 56.71 42.33 13.09
CA LYS A 355 55.63 41.49 13.60
C LYS A 355 55.11 40.49 12.56
N LEU A 356 55.31 39.23 12.93
CA LEU A 356 54.77 37.96 12.47
C LEU A 356 53.29 38.00 12.01
N ALA A 357 52.97 37.47 10.81
CA ALA A 357 51.78 36.63 10.57
C ALA A 357 51.64 36.13 9.10
N THR A 358 51.98 34.85 8.90
CA THR A 358 51.34 33.84 8.03
C THR A 358 50.68 34.22 6.69
N LYS A 359 51.31 33.80 5.59
CA LYS A 359 50.77 33.66 4.21
C LYS A 359 49.66 32.58 4.09
N ARG A 360 48.65 32.60 4.96
CA ARG A 360 47.46 31.71 4.86
C ARG A 360 46.19 32.45 4.40
N ARG A 361 46.29 33.73 4.01
CA ARG A 361 45.15 34.60 3.65
C ARG A 361 45.26 35.29 2.28
N ARG A 362 45.80 34.63 1.24
CA ARG A 362 45.75 35.14 -0.16
C ARG A 362 45.24 34.12 -1.20
N ARG A 363 44.65 33.00 -0.76
CA ARG A 363 43.99 32.01 -1.63
C ARG A 363 42.46 31.96 -1.46
N ARG A 364 41.86 32.89 -0.71
CA ARG A 364 40.39 33.03 -0.61
C ARG A 364 39.81 34.23 -1.38
N GLU A 365 40.65 35.06 -1.99
CA GLU A 365 40.22 36.19 -2.84
C GLU A 365 40.57 36.00 -4.33
N ARG A 366 41.14 34.83 -4.71
CA ARG A 366 41.46 34.46 -6.11
C ARG A 366 40.51 33.41 -6.68
N VAL A 367 39.31 33.30 -6.12
CA VAL A 367 38.21 32.41 -6.58
C VAL A 367 36.98 33.22 -7.00
N GLN A 368 37.02 34.56 -6.91
CA GLN A 368 35.87 35.42 -7.22
C GLN A 368 36.02 36.29 -8.48
N GLU A 369 37.14 36.20 -9.19
CA GLU A 369 37.45 37.12 -10.30
C GLU A 369 38.01 36.43 -11.57
N THR A 370 37.60 35.19 -11.83
CA THR A 370 37.67 34.59 -13.18
C THR A 370 36.38 33.82 -13.49
N LYS A 371 35.24 34.46 -13.19
CA LYS A 371 34.05 34.34 -14.04
C LYS A 371 34.20 35.44 -15.10
N GLN A 372 33.91 35.10 -16.35
CA GLN A 372 34.02 35.92 -17.56
C GLN A 372 35.40 35.89 -18.23
N ASN A 373 35.62 34.88 -19.09
CA ASN A 373 35.76 35.08 -20.54
C ASN A 373 36.33 33.82 -21.20
N SER A 374 35.47 33.03 -21.85
CA SER A 374 35.71 32.65 -23.25
C SER A 374 34.41 32.22 -23.91
N LYS A 375 34.29 32.66 -25.16
CA LYS A 375 33.13 32.69 -26.04
C LYS A 375 33.39 31.67 -27.17
N PHE A 376 32.31 31.06 -27.67
CA PHE A 376 32.12 30.56 -29.05
C PHE A 376 32.81 29.24 -29.46
N GLN A 377 32.26 28.35 -30.29
CA GLN A 377 30.93 28.13 -30.89
C GLN A 377 31.00 26.82 -31.76
N VAL A 378 29.88 26.07 -31.85
CA VAL A 378 29.27 25.51 -33.11
C VAL A 378 30.01 24.33 -33.82
N ARG A 379 29.42 23.22 -34.31
CA ARG A 379 28.25 22.96 -35.20
C ARG A 379 27.90 21.43 -35.15
N LYS A 380 26.65 21.02 -34.87
CA LYS A 380 25.61 20.44 -35.78
C LYS A 380 26.06 19.37 -36.81
N TYR A 381 25.38 18.21 -36.87
CA TYR A 381 24.40 17.76 -37.91
C TYR A 381 23.65 16.48 -37.41
N VAL A 382 22.31 16.47 -37.26
CA VAL A 382 21.24 15.91 -38.15
C VAL A 382 21.42 14.39 -38.39
N ILE A 383 20.46 13.49 -38.11
CA ILE A 383 19.30 13.11 -38.94
C ILE A 383 18.31 12.30 -38.06
N LEU A 384 17.01 12.57 -38.17
CA LEU A 384 15.98 11.59 -38.54
C LEU A 384 14.61 12.29 -38.63
N GLN A 385 14.15 12.41 -39.88
CA GLN A 385 12.75 12.12 -40.22
C GLN A 385 12.49 10.64 -39.99
#